data_AF-A0A1G9ZNV2-F1
#
_entry.id   AF-A0A1G9ZNV2-F1
#
_cell.length_a   1.000
_cell.length_b   1.000
_cell.length_c   1.000
_cell.angle_alpha   90.00
_cell.angle_beta   90.00
_cell.angle_gamma   90.00
#
_symmetry.space_group_name_H-M   'P 1'
#
loop_
_entity.id
_entity.type
_entity.pdbx_description
1 polymer ?
#
loop_
_entity_poly.entity_id
_entity_poly.type
_entity_poly.pdbx_seq_one_letter_code
_entity_poly.pdbx_strand_id
1 'polypeptide(L)'
;MDPLDVEARHDEIEFAMRADKAEAHEALGRSIPQGEYGRVTFLSTAAEHWMMRGENDRARALLEEIQDEPSEGEVATRATQLQLAFATGDEVWATALLKQLLADFRADLVTVSTCHFVGDLLRENNEVRQAHRWLTLPLAYVDPDDDLDAVEEMCVESRAQVRRQLGFPHDRFDAVADELAAIRRNSRGATS
;
A
#
# COMPACT_ATOMS: atom_id res chain seq x y z
N MET A 1 -4.99 19.50 -11.66
CA MET A 1 -4.02 20.20 -10.77
C MET A 1 -2.61 19.76 -11.17
N ASP A 2 -1.57 20.57 -10.98
CA ASP A 2 -0.19 20.12 -11.26
C ASP A 2 0.27 19.09 -10.19
N PRO A 3 1.03 18.03 -10.51
CA PRO A 3 1.40 17.02 -9.53
C PRO A 3 2.10 17.54 -8.28
N LEU A 4 2.97 18.54 -8.42
CA LEU A 4 3.66 19.16 -7.28
C LEU A 4 2.70 19.93 -6.35
N ASP A 5 1.61 20.48 -6.89
CA ASP A 5 0.57 21.14 -6.09
C ASP A 5 -0.29 20.10 -5.36
N VAL A 6 -0.58 18.94 -5.98
CA VAL A 6 -1.27 17.83 -5.31
C VAL A 6 -0.47 17.32 -4.10
N GLU A 7 0.82 17.04 -4.30
CA GLU A 7 1.71 16.56 -3.23
C GLU A 7 1.81 17.57 -2.09
N ALA A 8 2.10 18.84 -2.38
CA ALA A 8 2.22 19.88 -1.37
C ALA A 8 0.93 20.06 -0.55
N ARG A 9 -0.24 19.96 -1.20
CA ARG A 9 -1.55 20.05 -0.54
C ARG A 9 -1.89 18.81 0.27
N HIS A 10 -1.49 17.64 -0.20
CA HIS A 10 -1.63 16.39 0.55
C HIS A 10 -0.81 16.46 1.83
N ASP A 11 0.47 16.81 1.73
CA ASP A 11 1.38 16.97 2.86
C ASP A 11 0.91 18.02 3.87
N GLU A 12 0.37 19.15 3.39
CA GLU A 12 -0.21 20.20 4.23
C GLU A 12 -1.32 19.64 5.13
N ILE A 13 -2.16 18.74 4.62
CA ILE A 13 -3.24 18.13 5.39
C ILE A 13 -2.72 16.98 6.27
N GLU A 14 -1.86 16.11 5.72
CA GLU A 14 -1.42 14.89 6.38
C GLU A 14 -0.45 15.16 7.53
N PHE A 15 0.47 16.12 7.39
CA PHE A 15 1.43 16.42 8.46
C PHE A 15 0.93 17.51 9.43
N ALA A 16 -0.21 18.13 9.15
CA ALA A 16 -0.83 19.05 10.10
C ALA A 16 -1.38 18.32 11.33
N MET A 17 -1.23 18.94 12.50
CA MET A 17 -1.81 18.48 13.76
C MET A 17 -3.31 18.83 13.82
N ARG A 18 -4.10 18.16 12.97
CA ARG A 18 -5.53 18.41 12.78
C ARG A 18 -6.36 17.14 12.98
N ALA A 19 -7.53 17.28 13.58
CA ALA A 19 -8.44 16.15 13.84
C ALA A 19 -9.34 15.84 12.63
N ASP A 20 -9.53 16.80 11.74
CA ASP A 20 -10.46 16.80 10.60
C ASP A 20 -9.80 16.40 9.27
N LYS A 21 -8.74 15.58 9.30
CA LYS A 21 -8.02 15.14 8.09
C LYS A 21 -8.95 14.51 7.05
N ALA A 22 -9.84 13.62 7.47
CA ALA A 22 -10.77 12.94 6.57
C ALA A 22 -11.65 13.94 5.80
N GLU A 23 -12.21 14.92 6.52
CA GLU A 23 -13.05 15.97 5.97
C GLU A 23 -12.26 16.90 5.04
N ALA A 24 -11.03 17.26 5.42
CA ALA A 24 -10.18 18.15 4.63
C ALA A 24 -9.78 17.53 3.29
N HIS A 25 -9.35 16.28 3.29
CA HIS A 25 -9.05 15.53 2.08
C HIS A 25 -10.31 15.34 1.22
N GLU A 26 -11.44 14.98 1.83
CA GLU A 26 -12.70 14.80 1.08
C GLU A 26 -13.15 16.11 0.42
N ALA A 27 -13.13 17.22 1.17
CA ALA A 27 -13.52 18.52 0.64
C ALA A 27 -12.65 18.96 -0.53
N LEU A 28 -11.33 18.76 -0.43
CA LEU A 28 -10.40 19.06 -1.50
C LEU A 28 -10.61 18.14 -2.72
N GLY A 29 -10.70 16.82 -2.53
CA GLY A 29 -10.98 15.87 -3.61
C GLY A 29 -12.30 16.14 -4.33
N ARG A 30 -13.36 16.54 -3.59
CA ARG A 30 -14.65 16.93 -4.17
C ARG A 30 -14.61 18.27 -4.93
N SER A 31 -13.67 19.15 -4.61
CA SER A 31 -13.47 20.40 -5.36
C SER A 31 -12.80 20.20 -6.71
N ILE A 32 -12.14 19.05 -6.90
CA ILE A 32 -11.47 18.68 -8.15
C ILE A 32 -12.47 17.92 -9.04
N PRO A 33 -12.66 18.32 -10.32
CA PRO A 33 -13.55 17.62 -11.23
C PRO A 33 -13.19 16.15 -11.42
N GLN A 34 -14.18 15.34 -11.78
CA GLN A 34 -13.96 13.92 -12.10
C GLN A 34 -12.97 13.77 -13.26
N GLY A 35 -12.01 12.84 -13.13
CA GLY A 35 -10.97 12.58 -14.12
C GLY A 35 -9.80 13.58 -14.13
N GLU A 36 -9.85 14.62 -13.29
CA GLU A 36 -8.74 15.56 -13.13
C GLU A 36 -7.74 15.09 -12.09
N TYR A 37 -6.45 15.26 -12.42
CA TYR A 37 -5.35 14.79 -11.58
C TYR A 37 -5.41 15.35 -10.15
N GLY A 38 -5.28 14.45 -9.17
CA GLY A 38 -5.24 14.69 -7.73
C GLY A 38 -6.52 14.29 -7.02
N ARG A 39 -7.63 14.18 -7.74
CA ARG A 39 -8.93 13.82 -7.16
C ARG A 39 -8.89 12.45 -6.49
N VAL A 40 -8.35 11.45 -7.18
CA VAL A 40 -8.29 10.06 -6.70
C VAL A 40 -7.39 9.98 -5.48
N THR A 41 -6.25 10.67 -5.47
CA THR A 41 -5.35 10.79 -4.31
C THR A 41 -6.11 11.30 -3.09
N PHE A 42 -6.78 12.46 -3.19
CA PHE A 42 -7.47 13.04 -2.04
C PHE A 42 -8.65 12.21 -1.55
N LEU A 43 -9.46 11.65 -2.45
CA LEU A 43 -10.61 10.83 -2.05
C LEU A 43 -10.19 9.47 -1.47
N SER A 44 -9.11 8.86 -1.97
CA SER A 44 -8.56 7.63 -1.38
C SER A 44 -8.00 7.88 0.02
N THR A 45 -7.20 8.93 0.22
CA THR A 45 -6.69 9.30 1.55
C THR A 45 -7.82 9.68 2.51
N ALA A 46 -8.86 10.37 2.04
CA ALA A 46 -10.04 10.63 2.87
C ALA A 46 -10.70 9.32 3.34
N ALA A 47 -10.85 8.34 2.45
CA ALA A 47 -11.40 7.03 2.79
C ALA A 47 -10.58 6.31 3.87
N GLU A 48 -9.24 6.35 3.78
CA GLU A 48 -8.34 5.78 4.80
C GLU A 48 -8.55 6.44 6.17
N HIS A 49 -8.64 7.77 6.24
CA HIS A 49 -8.92 8.46 7.50
C HIS A 49 -10.32 8.15 8.04
N TRP A 50 -11.32 7.97 7.17
CA TRP A 50 -12.64 7.52 7.59
C TRP A 50 -12.60 6.09 8.17
N MET A 51 -11.83 5.19 7.57
CA MET A 51 -11.60 3.83 8.07
C MET A 51 -10.95 3.83 9.46
N MET A 52 -9.93 4.68 9.68
CA MET A 52 -9.29 4.81 11.00
C MET A 52 -10.27 5.26 12.10
N ARG A 53 -11.35 5.95 11.74
CA ARG A 53 -12.42 6.35 12.65
C ARG A 53 -13.58 5.34 12.75
N GLY A 54 -13.51 4.24 12.00
CA GLY A 54 -14.56 3.22 11.91
C GLY A 54 -15.74 3.58 11.01
N GLU A 55 -15.66 4.68 10.26
CA GLU A 55 -16.70 5.17 9.35
C GLU A 55 -16.64 4.45 8.00
N ASN A 56 -16.75 3.12 8.04
CA ASN A 56 -16.50 2.21 6.91
C ASN A 56 -17.48 2.40 5.74
N ASP A 57 -18.74 2.75 6.00
CA ASP A 57 -19.73 3.00 4.94
C ASP A 57 -19.39 4.26 4.14
N ARG A 58 -18.86 5.29 4.81
CA ARG A 58 -18.40 6.51 4.15
C ARG A 58 -17.15 6.28 3.34
N ALA A 59 -16.19 5.53 3.89
CA ALA A 59 -15.00 5.10 3.15
C ALA A 59 -15.38 4.28 1.91
N ARG A 60 -16.32 3.34 2.03
CA ARG A 60 -16.82 2.53 0.91
C ARG A 60 -17.41 3.42 -0.19
N ALA A 61 -18.30 4.35 0.18
CA ALA A 61 -18.94 5.23 -0.80
C ALA A 61 -17.91 6.06 -1.59
N LEU A 62 -16.87 6.57 -0.92
CA LEU A 62 -15.79 7.30 -1.59
C LEU A 62 -15.01 6.39 -2.55
N LEU A 63 -14.60 5.21 -2.10
CA LEU A 63 -13.82 4.27 -2.93
C LEU A 63 -14.62 3.71 -4.11
N GLU A 64 -15.95 3.57 -3.98
CA GLU A 64 -16.84 3.22 -5.09
C GLU A 64 -16.99 4.38 -6.08
N GLU A 65 -16.99 5.62 -5.62
CA GLU A 65 -17.08 6.83 -6.46
C GLU A 65 -15.89 6.94 -7.43
N ILE A 66 -14.69 6.55 -6.99
CA ILE A 66 -13.43 6.66 -7.77
C ILE A 66 -12.95 5.35 -8.39
N GLN A 67 -13.71 4.26 -8.30
CA GLN A 67 -13.22 2.91 -8.66
C GLN A 67 -12.83 2.74 -10.13
N ASP A 68 -13.45 3.51 -11.03
CA ASP A 68 -13.22 3.48 -12.47
C ASP A 68 -12.25 4.58 -12.93
N GLU A 69 -11.83 5.47 -12.02
CA GLU A 69 -10.81 6.48 -12.30
C GLU A 69 -9.41 5.82 -12.23
N PRO A 70 -8.44 6.23 -13.07
CA PRO A 70 -7.08 5.72 -12.97
C PRO A 70 -6.51 5.96 -11.56
N SER A 71 -5.84 4.95 -10.99
CA SER A 71 -5.18 5.13 -9.70
C SER A 71 -4.10 6.20 -9.80
N GLU A 72 -4.04 7.06 -8.78
CA GLU A 72 -3.02 8.09 -8.62
C GLU A 72 -2.16 7.75 -7.41
N GLY A 73 -0.87 8.04 -7.49
CA GLY A 73 0.07 7.81 -6.40
C GLY A 73 0.66 6.40 -6.35
N GLU A 74 1.27 6.07 -5.22
CA GLU A 74 2.06 4.85 -5.06
C GLU A 74 1.23 3.59 -4.82
N VAL A 75 0.07 3.72 -4.17
CA VAL A 75 -0.81 2.60 -3.83
C VAL A 75 -2.09 2.68 -4.64
N ALA A 76 -2.40 1.61 -5.37
CA ALA A 76 -3.63 1.55 -6.17
C ALA A 76 -4.88 1.64 -5.27
N THR A 77 -5.91 2.37 -5.71
CA THR A 77 -7.21 2.52 -5.01
C THR A 77 -7.82 1.16 -4.64
N ARG A 78 -7.63 0.15 -5.49
CA ARG A 78 -8.13 -1.20 -5.24
C ARG A 78 -7.46 -1.89 -4.04
N ALA A 79 -6.22 -1.52 -3.71
CA ALA A 79 -5.57 -2.03 -2.51
C ALA A 79 -6.16 -1.39 -1.24
N THR A 80 -6.54 -0.11 -1.28
CA THR A 80 -7.31 0.53 -0.19
C THR A 80 -8.71 -0.10 -0.04
N GLN A 81 -9.37 -0.45 -1.15
CA GLN A 81 -10.61 -1.26 -1.10
C GLN A 81 -10.39 -2.62 -0.43
N LEU A 82 -9.25 -3.27 -0.67
CA LEU A 82 -8.91 -4.55 -0.04
C LEU A 82 -8.73 -4.40 1.48
N GLN A 83 -8.07 -3.32 1.93
CA GLN A 83 -7.96 -3.00 3.35
C GLN A 83 -9.35 -2.85 3.99
N LEU A 84 -10.28 -2.16 3.32
CA LEU A 84 -11.66 -1.99 3.81
C LEU A 84 -12.43 -3.32 3.85
N ALA A 85 -12.25 -4.17 2.84
CA ALA A 85 -12.86 -5.50 2.81
C ALA A 85 -12.39 -6.33 4.02
N PHE A 86 -11.10 -6.31 4.35
CA PHE A 86 -10.60 -6.96 5.56
C PHE A 86 -11.14 -6.33 6.84
N ALA A 87 -11.15 -4.99 6.95
CA ALA A 87 -11.64 -4.28 8.13
C ALA A 87 -13.14 -4.57 8.41
N THR A 88 -13.91 -4.87 7.37
CA THR A 88 -15.35 -5.19 7.47
C THR A 88 -15.66 -6.69 7.48
N GLY A 89 -14.64 -7.55 7.33
CA GLY A 89 -14.82 -9.01 7.26
C GLY A 89 -15.52 -9.49 5.98
N ASP A 90 -15.52 -8.70 4.91
CA ASP A 90 -16.15 -9.07 3.64
C ASP A 90 -15.19 -9.94 2.79
N GLU A 91 -15.15 -11.22 3.11
CA GLU A 91 -14.27 -12.20 2.46
C GLU A 91 -14.55 -12.36 0.96
N VAL A 92 -15.81 -12.20 0.54
CA VAL A 92 -16.22 -12.32 -0.87
C VAL A 92 -15.65 -11.16 -1.66
N TRP A 93 -15.78 -9.95 -1.14
CA TRP A 93 -15.21 -8.76 -1.76
C TRP A 93 -13.69 -8.79 -1.76
N ALA A 94 -13.06 -9.14 -0.63
CA ALA A 94 -11.60 -9.29 -0.54
C ALA A 94 -11.06 -10.27 -1.60
N THR A 95 -11.73 -11.42 -1.77
CA THR A 95 -11.36 -12.41 -2.80
C THR A 95 -11.50 -11.86 -4.22
N ALA A 96 -12.55 -11.08 -4.50
CA ALA A 96 -12.74 -10.46 -5.81
C ALA A 96 -11.65 -9.40 -6.09
N LEU A 97 -11.33 -8.57 -5.09
CA LEU A 97 -10.30 -7.53 -5.18
C LEU A 97 -8.91 -8.12 -5.40
N LEU A 98 -8.54 -9.19 -4.70
CA LEU A 98 -7.27 -9.89 -4.90
C LEU A 98 -7.11 -10.45 -6.32
N LYS A 99 -8.21 -10.95 -6.92
CA LYS A 99 -8.20 -11.42 -8.31
C LYS A 99 -7.99 -10.28 -9.29
N GLN A 100 -8.67 -9.15 -9.07
CA GLN A 100 -8.54 -7.95 -9.89
C GLN A 100 -7.13 -7.34 -9.76
N LEU A 101 -6.61 -7.16 -8.55
CA LEU A 101 -5.25 -6.69 -8.30
C LEU A 101 -4.20 -7.58 -9.02
N LEU A 102 -4.38 -8.91 -9.02
CA LEU A 102 -3.48 -9.79 -9.75
C LEU A 102 -3.59 -9.64 -11.27
N ALA A 103 -4.79 -9.34 -11.79
CA ALA A 103 -4.99 -9.04 -13.20
C ALA A 103 -4.30 -7.72 -13.58
N ASP A 104 -4.45 -6.69 -12.74
CA ASP A 104 -3.81 -5.39 -12.92
C ASP A 104 -2.28 -5.49 -12.84
N PHE A 105 -1.74 -6.30 -11.92
CA PHE A 105 -0.30 -6.57 -11.87
C PHE A 105 0.23 -7.17 -13.17
N ARG A 106 -0.52 -8.12 -13.76
CA ARG A 106 -0.14 -8.70 -15.06
C ARG A 106 -0.29 -7.72 -16.23
N ALA A 107 -1.09 -6.68 -16.05
CA ALA A 107 -1.27 -5.60 -17.01
C ALA A 107 -0.32 -4.41 -16.76
N ASP A 108 0.63 -4.55 -15.83
CA ASP A 108 1.60 -3.51 -15.44
C ASP A 108 0.94 -2.24 -14.87
N LEU A 109 -0.17 -2.42 -14.16
CA LEU A 109 -0.95 -1.35 -13.53
C LEU A 109 -0.78 -1.31 -12.00
N VAL A 110 0.07 -2.16 -11.44
CA VAL A 110 0.31 -2.29 -10.00
C VAL A 110 1.79 -2.06 -9.72
N THR A 111 2.07 -1.11 -8.83
CA THR A 111 3.43 -0.76 -8.41
C THR A 111 4.01 -1.77 -7.42
N VAL A 112 5.33 -1.68 -7.19
CA VAL A 112 6.00 -2.42 -6.10
C VAL A 112 5.39 -2.03 -4.74
N SER A 113 5.12 -0.74 -4.50
CA SER A 113 4.49 -0.27 -3.26
C SER A 113 3.12 -0.90 -3.03
N THR A 114 2.31 -1.03 -4.09
CA THR A 114 1.02 -1.73 -3.99
C THR A 114 1.20 -3.21 -3.66
N CYS A 115 2.19 -3.88 -4.26
CA CYS A 115 2.48 -5.28 -3.93
C CYS A 115 2.91 -5.46 -2.47
N HIS A 116 3.77 -4.58 -1.97
CA HIS A 116 4.18 -4.54 -0.57
C HIS A 116 2.99 -4.37 0.37
N PHE A 117 2.18 -3.34 0.12
CA PHE A 117 1.00 -3.03 0.91
C PHE A 117 -0.01 -4.19 0.96
N VAL A 118 -0.32 -4.80 -0.20
CA VAL A 118 -1.20 -5.98 -0.26
C VAL A 118 -0.59 -7.16 0.51
N GLY A 119 0.73 -7.36 0.40
CA GLY A 119 1.45 -8.38 1.13
C GLY A 119 1.32 -8.22 2.66
N ASP A 120 1.47 -7.00 3.16
CA ASP A 120 1.33 -6.69 4.59
C ASP A 120 -0.12 -6.84 5.07
N LEU A 121 -1.11 -6.36 4.31
CA LEU A 121 -2.53 -6.58 4.64
C LEU A 121 -2.86 -8.07 4.79
N LEU A 122 -2.38 -8.91 3.87
CA LEU A 122 -2.60 -10.36 3.93
C LEU A 122 -1.91 -10.96 5.15
N ARG A 123 -0.70 -10.52 5.49
CA ARG A 123 0.04 -10.99 6.67
C ARG A 123 -0.71 -10.66 7.96
N GLU A 124 -1.21 -9.43 8.08
CA GLU A 124 -1.98 -8.96 9.24
C GLU A 124 -3.32 -9.71 9.39
N ASN A 125 -3.89 -10.17 8.28
CA ASN A 125 -5.12 -10.97 8.26
C ASN A 125 -4.86 -12.49 8.29
N ASN A 126 -3.65 -12.93 8.68
CA ASN A 126 -3.24 -14.34 8.78
C ASN A 126 -3.27 -15.14 7.47
N GLU A 127 -3.33 -14.47 6.31
CA GLU A 127 -3.24 -15.06 4.98
C GLU A 127 -1.78 -15.22 4.53
N VAL A 128 -0.95 -15.78 5.41
CA VAL A 128 0.54 -15.78 5.34
C VAL A 128 1.08 -16.35 4.02
N ARG A 129 0.43 -17.39 3.46
CA ARG A 129 0.84 -17.96 2.17
C ARG A 129 0.56 -17.02 0.99
N GLN A 130 -0.54 -16.28 1.04
CA GLN A 130 -0.86 -15.30 0.02
C GLN A 130 0.03 -14.07 0.16
N ALA A 131 0.32 -13.64 1.39
CA ALA A 131 1.29 -12.58 1.67
C ALA A 131 2.65 -12.89 1.04
N HIS A 132 3.18 -14.11 1.23
CA HIS A 132 4.45 -14.54 0.61
C HIS A 132 4.43 -14.37 -0.91
N ARG A 133 3.31 -14.76 -1.55
CA ARG A 133 3.17 -14.65 -3.00
C ARG A 133 3.23 -13.20 -3.44
N TRP A 134 2.45 -12.32 -2.81
CA TRP A 134 2.40 -10.89 -3.16
C TRP A 134 3.73 -10.19 -2.95
N LEU A 135 4.45 -10.50 -1.87
CA LEU A 135 5.78 -9.94 -1.59
C LEU A 135 6.88 -10.50 -2.51
N THR A 136 6.63 -11.63 -3.18
CA THR A 136 7.56 -12.22 -4.15
C THR A 136 7.31 -11.74 -5.58
N LEU A 137 6.08 -11.33 -5.91
CA LEU A 137 5.71 -10.89 -7.26
C LEU A 137 6.61 -9.78 -7.82
N PRO A 138 6.84 -8.64 -7.13
CA PRO A 138 7.66 -7.57 -7.69
C PRO A 138 9.14 -7.95 -7.78
N LEU A 139 9.59 -8.95 -7.02
CA LEU A 139 10.99 -9.40 -6.99
C LEU A 139 11.33 -10.45 -8.05
N ALA A 140 10.38 -10.83 -8.91
CA ALA A 140 10.55 -11.94 -9.86
C ALA A 140 11.67 -11.70 -10.88
N TYR A 141 12.01 -10.43 -11.15
CA TYR A 141 13.04 -10.02 -12.09
C TYR A 141 14.14 -9.16 -11.45
N VAL A 142 14.14 -9.07 -10.12
CA VAL A 142 15.15 -8.34 -9.35
C VAL A 142 16.31 -9.30 -9.04
N ASP A 143 17.55 -8.87 -9.29
CA ASP A 143 18.72 -9.60 -8.80
C ASP A 143 18.98 -9.18 -7.34
N PRO A 144 18.94 -10.11 -6.37
CA PRO A 144 19.24 -9.78 -4.96
C PRO A 144 20.65 -9.22 -4.72
N ASP A 145 21.58 -9.36 -5.66
CA ASP A 145 22.94 -8.82 -5.51
C ASP A 145 23.09 -7.35 -5.98
N ASP A 146 22.07 -6.82 -6.68
CA ASP A 146 22.08 -5.43 -7.14
C ASP A 146 21.58 -4.48 -6.04
N ASP A 147 21.84 -3.17 -6.22
CA ASP A 147 21.31 -2.14 -5.34
C ASP A 147 19.78 -2.10 -5.45
N LEU A 148 19.09 -2.46 -4.36
CA LEU A 148 17.64 -2.39 -4.26
C LEU A 148 17.18 -0.95 -3.98
N ASP A 149 16.06 -0.56 -4.56
CA ASP A 149 15.37 0.64 -4.11
C ASP A 149 14.69 0.45 -2.74
N ALA A 150 14.26 1.55 -2.12
CA ALA A 150 13.68 1.50 -0.78
C ALA A 150 12.42 0.62 -0.67
N VAL A 151 11.62 0.53 -1.73
CA VAL A 151 10.36 -0.24 -1.73
C VAL A 151 10.64 -1.72 -2.01
N GLU A 152 11.63 -2.02 -2.84
CA GLU A 152 12.16 -3.38 -3.03
C GLU A 152 12.78 -3.91 -1.73
N GLU A 153 13.56 -3.10 -1.01
CA GLU A 153 14.06 -3.44 0.33
C GLU A 153 12.91 -3.81 1.28
N MET A 154 11.83 -3.01 1.29
CA MET A 154 10.64 -3.28 2.10
C MET A 154 9.98 -4.62 1.72
N CYS A 155 9.88 -4.93 0.43
CA CYS A 155 9.38 -6.23 -0.05
C CYS A 155 10.27 -7.39 0.42
N VAL A 156 11.59 -7.24 0.30
CA VAL A 156 12.57 -8.25 0.70
C VAL A 156 12.49 -8.54 2.20
N GLU A 157 12.41 -7.51 3.03
CA GLU A 157 12.29 -7.66 4.48
C GLU A 157 10.96 -8.30 4.91
N SER A 158 9.83 -7.80 4.40
CA SER A 158 8.52 -8.37 4.71
C SER A 158 8.43 -9.83 4.21
N ARG A 159 9.00 -10.12 3.03
CA ARG A 159 9.09 -11.48 2.48
C ARG A 159 9.87 -12.40 3.40
N ALA A 160 11.05 -11.99 3.87
CA ALA A 160 11.88 -12.81 4.74
C ALA A 160 11.18 -13.16 6.06
N GLN A 161 10.43 -12.21 6.65
CA GLN A 161 9.62 -12.46 7.85
C GLN A 161 8.54 -13.52 7.59
N VAL A 162 7.81 -13.39 6.49
CA VAL A 162 6.76 -14.35 6.09
C VAL A 162 7.35 -15.73 5.80
N ARG A 163 8.51 -15.82 5.15
CA ARG A 163 9.18 -17.10 4.86
C ARG A 163 9.60 -17.84 6.12
N ARG A 164 10.14 -17.12 7.11
CA ARG A 164 10.47 -17.68 8.43
C ARG A 164 9.23 -18.22 9.13
N GLN A 165 8.11 -17.49 9.07
CA GLN A 165 6.83 -17.94 9.63
C GLN A 165 6.32 -19.22 8.94
N LEU A 166 6.55 -19.36 7.64
CA LEU A 166 6.19 -20.56 6.86
C LEU A 166 7.19 -21.72 7.00
N GLY A 167 8.33 -21.51 7.67
CA GLY A 167 9.38 -22.52 7.83
C GLY A 167 10.10 -22.86 6.53
N PHE A 168 10.15 -21.93 5.56
CA PHE A 168 10.90 -22.15 4.33
C PHE A 168 12.41 -22.09 4.57
N PRO A 169 13.22 -22.85 3.80
CA PRO A 169 14.67 -22.73 3.83
C PRO A 169 15.12 -21.31 3.47
N HIS A 170 16.18 -20.85 4.12
CA HIS A 170 16.79 -19.54 3.86
C HIS A 170 17.29 -19.45 2.41
N ASP A 171 16.97 -18.36 1.72
CA ASP A 171 17.42 -18.07 0.35
C ASP A 171 18.23 -16.77 0.23
N ARG A 172 18.59 -16.40 -0.99
CA ARG A 172 19.45 -15.22 -1.25
C ARG A 172 18.80 -13.91 -0.80
N PHE A 173 17.50 -13.73 -1.04
CA PHE A 173 16.78 -12.55 -0.57
C PHE A 173 16.68 -12.54 0.96
N ASP A 174 16.57 -13.71 1.61
CA ASP A 174 16.63 -13.79 3.07
C ASP A 174 17.99 -13.32 3.61
N ALA A 175 19.09 -13.54 2.89
CA ALA A 175 20.42 -13.03 3.24
C ALA A 175 20.50 -11.50 3.13
N VAL A 176 20.00 -10.94 2.02
CA VAL A 176 19.90 -9.48 1.81
C VAL A 176 19.08 -8.83 2.93
N ALA A 177 17.94 -9.41 3.30
CA ALA A 177 17.12 -8.92 4.41
C ALA A 177 17.90 -8.88 5.75
N ASP A 178 18.75 -9.88 6.00
CA ASP A 178 19.60 -9.93 7.20
C ASP A 178 20.68 -8.83 7.19
N GLU A 179 21.25 -8.53 6.02
CA GLU A 179 22.23 -7.45 5.82
C GLU A 179 21.60 -6.06 6.00
N LEU A 180 20.45 -5.80 5.38
CA LEU A 180 19.68 -4.56 5.55
C LEU A 180 19.36 -4.30 7.03
N ALA A 181 18.88 -5.34 7.72
CA ALA A 181 18.60 -5.26 9.15
C ALA A 181 19.86 -4.97 9.98
N ALA A 182 21.03 -5.48 9.59
CA ALA A 182 22.31 -5.20 10.25
C ALA A 182 22.75 -3.75 10.03
N ILE A 183 22.65 -3.23 8.80
CA ILE A 183 22.98 -1.84 8.46
C ILE A 183 22.14 -0.88 9.30
N ARG A 184 20.81 -1.07 9.34
CA ARG A 184 19.90 -0.18 10.10
C ARG A 184 20.17 -0.21 11.61
N ARG A 185 20.53 -1.36 12.18
CA ARG A 185 20.95 -1.46 13.59
C ARG A 185 22.21 -0.66 13.87
N ASN A 186 23.20 -0.74 12.98
CA ASN A 186 24.46 -0.01 13.13
C ASN A 186 24.26 1.51 12.98
N SER A 187 23.42 1.95 12.05
CA SER A 187 23.10 3.37 11.86
C SER A 187 22.35 3.97 13.05
N ARG A 188 21.50 3.20 13.75
CA ARG A 188 20.81 3.66 14.98
C ARG A 188 21.73 3.69 16.20
N GLY A 189 22.74 2.82 16.26
CA GLY A 189 23.72 2.76 17.35
C GLY A 189 24.83 3.83 17.26
N ALA A 190 25.08 4.39 16.08
CA ALA A 190 26.09 5.44 15.88
C ALA A 190 25.63 6.86 16.31
N THR A 191 24.34 7.01 16.66
CA THR A 191 23.71 8.27 17.10
C THR A 191 23.38 8.31 18.60
N SER A 192 23.91 7.39 19.41
CA SER A 192 23.74 7.35 20.88
C SER A 192 25.04 7.60 21.64
#